data_AF-A0A1G3A679-F1
#
_entry.id   AF-A0A1G3A679-F1
#
_cell.length_a   1.000
_cell.length_b   1.000
_cell.length_c   1.000
_cell.angle_alpha   90.00
_cell.angle_beta   90.00
_cell.angle_gamma   90.00
#
_symmetry.space_group_name_H-M   'P 1'
#
loop_
_entity.id
_entity.type
_entity.pdbx_description
1 polymer ?
#
loop_
_entity_poly.entity_id
_entity_poly.type
_entity_poly.pdbx_seq_one_letter_code
_entity_poly.pdbx_strand_id
1 'polypeptide(L)' 'MVIIGAGYGIGKIGATAVESMARQPEVAGNIQTAMIISAALIEGATFFGLIVCMLFNFPKP' A
#
# COMPACT_ATOMS: atom_id res chain seq x y z
N MET A 1 -2.96 3.44 -14.13
CA MET A 1 -2.95 4.29 -12.92
C MET A 1 -3.00 3.49 -11.61
N VAL A 2 -3.67 2.33 -11.54
CA VAL A 2 -3.77 1.49 -10.32
C VAL A 2 -2.40 1.24 -9.66
N ILE A 3 -1.43 0.68 -10.39
CA ILE A 3 -0.09 0.40 -9.86
C ILE A 3 0.68 1.65 -9.44
N ILE A 4 0.54 2.75 -10.20
CA ILE A 4 1.23 4.02 -9.89
C ILE A 4 0.70 4.60 -8.58
N GLY A 5 -0.61 4.59 -8.37
CA GLY A 5 -1.22 5.05 -7.12
C GLY A 5 -0.82 4.19 -5.92
N ALA A 6 -0.79 2.86 -6.11
CA ALA A 6 -0.35 1.92 -5.08
C ALA A 6 1.11 2.16 -4.68
N GLY A 7 2.02 2.21 -5.66
CA GLY A 7 3.44 2.43 -5.43
C GLY A 7 3.72 3.77 -4.76
N TYR A 8 3.04 4.85 -5.17
CA TYR A 8 3.16 6.14 -4.53
C TYR A 8 2.66 6.13 -3.08
N GLY A 9 1.49 5.55 -2.83
CA GLY A 9 0.89 5.47 -1.50
C GLY A 9 1.74 4.66 -0.52
N ILE A 10 2.14 3.45 -0.91
CA ILE A 10 2.98 2.56 -0.09
C ILE A 10 4.36 3.18 0.13
N GLY A 11 4.98 3.73 -0.93
CA GLY A 11 6.29 4.37 -0.83
C GLY A 11 6.29 5.54 0.16
N LYS A 12 5.25 6.38 0.14
CA LYS A 12 5.11 7.50 1.08
C LYS A 12 4.95 7.02 2.52
N ILE A 13 4.07 6.06 2.77
CA ILE A 13 3.84 5.52 4.12
C ILE A 13 5.11 4.85 4.65
N GLY A 14 5.79 4.05 3.81
CA GLY A 14 7.04 3.39 4.18
C GLY A 14 8.14 4.38 4.56
N ALA A 15 8.34 5.43 3.75
CA ALA A 15 9.32 6.47 4.06
C ALA A 15 9.04 7.16 5.40
N THR A 16 7.80 7.63 5.60
CA THR A 16 7.41 8.30 6.85
C THR A 16 7.48 7.36 8.07
N ALA A 17 7.14 6.09 7.91
CA ALA A 17 7.23 5.10 8.98
C ALA A 17 8.70 4.85 9.37
N VAL A 18 9.60 4.67 8.40
CA VAL A 18 11.03 4.47 8.65
C VAL A 18 11.63 5.67 9.39
N GLU A 19 11.35 6.90 8.92
CA GLU A 19 11.81 8.12 9.61
C GLU A 19 11.27 8.22 11.04
N SER A 20 10.00 7.87 11.25
CA SER A 20 9.36 7.93 12.57
C SER A 20 9.94 6.88 13.53
N MET A 21 10.19 5.66 13.05
CA MET A 21 10.83 4.59 13.82
C MET A 21 12.27 4.96 14.20
N ALA A 22 13.00 5.62 13.31
CA ALA A 22 14.35 6.10 13.60
C ALA A 22 14.37 7.20 14.67
N ARG A 23 13.35 8.07 14.68
CA ARG A 23 13.21 9.15 15.68
C ARG A 23 12.72 8.66 17.04
N GLN A 24 11.85 7.65 17.07
CA GLN A 24 11.23 7.13 18.28
C GLN A 24 11.30 5.59 18.30
N PRO A 25 12.48 5.02 18.61
CA PRO A 25 12.68 3.57 18.57
C PRO A 25 11.81 2.82 19.57
N GLU A 26 11.43 3.46 20.69
CA GLU A 26 10.58 2.86 21.73
C GLU A 26 9.20 2.41 21.22
N VAL A 27 8.66 3.10 20.22
CA VAL A 27 7.34 2.84 19.63
C VAL A 27 7.43 2.26 18.21
N ALA A 28 8.62 1.81 17.78
CA ALA A 28 8.85 1.37 16.42
C ALA A 28 7.93 0.21 16.00
N GLY A 29 7.69 -0.76 16.89
CA GLY A 29 6.76 -1.87 16.62
C GLY A 29 5.32 -1.42 16.36
N ASN A 30 4.85 -0.39 17.07
CA ASN A 30 3.51 0.18 16.86
C ASN A 30 3.43 0.90 15.51
N ILE A 31 4.48 1.66 15.14
CA ILE A 31 4.57 2.34 13.85
C ILE A 31 4.60 1.33 12.71
N GLN A 32 5.40 0.27 12.83
CA GLN A 32 5.46 -0.80 11.83
C GLN A 32 4.10 -1.48 11.66
N THR A 33 3.40 -1.76 12.75
CA THR A 33 2.05 -2.36 12.70
C THR A 33 1.07 -1.45 11.96
N ALA A 34 1.04 -0.15 12.30
CA ALA A 34 0.18 0.82 11.63
C ALA A 34 0.53 0.99 10.14
N MET A 35 1.83 0.97 9.79
CA MET A 35 2.31 0.98 8.40
C MET A 35 1.80 -0.23 7.63
N ILE A 36 1.93 -1.44 8.18
CA ILE A 36 1.48 -2.68 7.52
C ILE A 36 -0.03 -2.68 7.32
N ILE A 37 -0.82 -2.26 8.31
CA ILE A 37 -2.27 -2.14 8.18
C ILE A 37 -2.63 -1.17 7.04
N SER A 38 -1.97 -0.01 7.00
CA SER A 38 -2.21 0.98 5.95
C SER A 38 -1.81 0.47 4.57
N ALA A 39 -0.67 -0.22 4.46
CA ALA A 39 -0.22 -0.85 3.23
C ALA A 39 -1.18 -1.95 2.75
N ALA A 40 -1.70 -2.77 3.67
CA ALA A 40 -2.67 -3.83 3.35
C ALA A 40 -3.99 -3.26 2.79
N LEU A 41 -4.46 -2.10 3.29
CA LEU A 41 -5.64 -1.43 2.73
C LEU A 41 -5.39 -0.93 1.31
N ILE A 42 -4.21 -0.36 1.03
CA ILE A 42 -3.83 0.06 -0.32
C ILE A 42 -3.71 -1.14 -1.26
N GLU A 43 -3.05 -2.21 -0.81
CA GLU A 43 -2.91 -3.44 -1.58
C GLU A 43 -4.27 -4.08 -1.90
N GLY A 44 -5.21 -4.11 -0.93
CA GLY A 44 -6.57 -4.61 -1.17
C GLY A 44 -7.31 -3.84 -2.27
N ALA A 45 -7.25 -2.50 -2.24
CA ALA A 45 -7.83 -1.66 -3.29
C ALA A 45 -7.12 -1.82 -4.64
N THR A 46 -5.80 -1.97 -4.62
CA THR A 46 -4.96 -2.17 -5.82
C THR A 46 -5.29 -3.48 -6.50
N PHE A 47 -5.38 -4.57 -5.72
CA PHE A 47 -5.74 -5.88 -6.21
C PHE A 47 -7.14 -5.88 -6.82
N PHE A 48 -8.12 -5.26 -6.15
CA PHE A 48 -9.46 -5.09 -6.71
C PHE A 48 -9.44 -4.33 -8.04
N GLY A 49 -8.71 -3.21 -8.11
CA GLY A 49 -8.55 -2.44 -9.34
C GLY A 49 -7.92 -3.24 -10.49
N LEU A 50 -6.93 -4.09 -10.19
CA LEU A 50 -6.31 -4.99 -11.17
C LEU A 50 -7.32 -6.01 -11.71
N ILE A 51 -8.13 -6.63 -10.83
CA ILE A 51 -9.17 -7.58 -11.25
C ILE A 51 -10.15 -6.89 -12.21
N VAL A 52 -10.63 -5.70 -11.87
CA VAL A 52 -11.54 -4.94 -12.72
C VAL A 52 -10.88 -4.64 -14.08
N CYS A 53 -9.64 -4.17 -14.10
CA CYS A 53 -8.91 -3.94 -15.34
C CYS A 53 -8.77 -5.21 -16.20
N MET A 54 -8.52 -6.36 -15.58
CA MET A 54 -8.42 -7.64 -16.29
C MET A 54 -9.78 -8.06 -16.88
N LEU A 55 -10.87 -7.94 -16.12
CA LEU A 55 -12.22 -8.28 -16.59
C LEU A 55 -12.64 -7.43 -17.80
N PHE A 56 -12.28 -6.15 -17.83
CA PHE A 56 -12.59 -5.27 -18.97
C PHE A 56 -11.70 -5.52 -20.19
N ASN A 57 -10.47 -6.01 -20.01
CA ASN A 57 -9.53 -6.25 -21.11
C ASN A 57 -9.58 -7.69 -21.66
N PHE A 58 -10.22 -8.62 -20.95
CA PHE A 58 -10.44 -9.96 -21.48
C PHE A 58 -11.62 -9.97 -22.47
N PRO A 59 -11.45 -10.51 -23.69
CA PRO A 59 -12.55 -10.65 -24.61
C PRO A 59 -13.60 -11.59 -24.02
N LYS A 60 -14.83 -11.10 -23.90
CA LYS A 60 -16.01 -11.93 -23.65
C LYS A 60 -16.08 -12.99 -24.77
N PRO A 61 -16.38 -14.27 -24.46
CA PRO A 61 -16.62 -15.27 -25.48
C PRO A 61 -17.78 -14.89 -26.40
#